data_AF-A0A918E7J1-F1
#
_entry.id   AF-A0A918E7J1-F1
#
_cell.length_a   1.000
_cell.length_b   1.000
_cell.length_c   1.000
_cell.angle_alpha   90.00
_cell.angle_beta   90.00
_cell.angle_gamma   90.00
#
_symmetry.space_group_name_H-M   'P 1'
#
loop_
_entity.id
_entity.type
_entity.pdbx_description
1 polymer ?
#
loop_
_entity_poly.entity_id
_entity_poly.type
_entity_poly.pdbx_seq_one_letter_code
_entity_poly.pdbx_strand_id
1 'polypeptide(L)'
;MSRSGQTTTVRESLRDIAAIVARVGVGGIFFANGWRKLEIGLAQTGVQFQGQGAPAPRAWATVTMLTELIGGALLIAGLMVSVTGLILFAEAVAVLWVAPPLNPITLNELILLGAASLLLAVVGAGRISVDHMVVIRRRETEAANEFAADHEADAVIASLRDPAKPPADPVAKSSDVKGSGPAARKDAAKKEEPGKAAESDVSLEDTAPHARPRRTESAPSDEPAPGDTLVAGRKKPPARGRRTTTGGD
;
A
#
# COMPACT_ATOMS: atom_id res chain seq x y z
N MET A 1 4.87 34.90 -8.00
CA MET A 1 5.31 33.49 -8.13
C MET A 1 5.99 33.31 -9.49
N SER A 2 7.29 33.01 -9.53
CA SER A 2 8.03 32.84 -10.80
C SER A 2 7.50 31.64 -11.58
N ARG A 3 7.43 31.74 -12.92
CA ARG A 3 6.97 30.67 -13.82
C ARG A 3 7.77 29.38 -13.62
N SER A 4 9.04 29.49 -13.21
CA SER A 4 9.90 28.36 -12.86
C SER A 4 9.38 27.58 -11.65
N GLY A 5 8.94 28.27 -10.60
CA GLY A 5 8.41 27.67 -9.37
C GLY A 5 7.10 26.92 -9.57
N GLN A 6 6.27 27.30 -10.56
CA GLN A 6 5.06 26.54 -10.91
C GLN A 6 5.39 25.22 -11.62
N THR A 7 6.41 25.21 -12.49
CA THR A 7 6.80 23.97 -13.21
C THR A 7 7.41 22.90 -12.32
N THR A 8 8.03 23.27 -11.20
CA THR A 8 8.60 22.33 -10.24
C THR A 8 7.49 21.64 -9.45
N THR A 9 6.51 22.39 -8.96
CA THR A 9 5.39 21.83 -8.19
C THR A 9 4.54 20.88 -9.03
N VAL A 10 4.21 21.26 -10.27
CA VAL A 10 3.43 20.40 -11.18
C VAL A 10 4.17 19.09 -11.48
N ARG A 11 5.49 19.15 -11.75
CA ARG A 11 6.30 17.94 -11.98
C ARG A 11 6.32 17.03 -10.77
N GLU A 12 6.31 17.60 -9.58
CA GLU A 12 6.34 16.82 -8.34
C GLU A 12 5.00 16.16 -8.05
N SER A 13 3.88 16.89 -8.23
CA SER A 13 2.54 16.31 -8.17
C SER A 13 2.34 15.18 -9.17
N LEU A 14 2.84 15.34 -10.40
CA LEU A 14 2.78 14.28 -11.41
C LEU A 14 3.60 13.04 -11.00
N ARG A 15 4.77 13.23 -10.39
CA ARG A 15 5.57 12.11 -9.86
C ARG A 15 4.85 11.38 -8.74
N ASP A 16 4.21 12.11 -7.82
CA ASP A 16 3.47 11.51 -6.72
C ASP A 16 2.26 10.71 -7.22
N ILE A 17 1.50 11.27 -8.17
CA ILE A 17 0.37 10.56 -8.82
C ILE A 17 0.88 9.32 -9.55
N ALA A 18 1.95 9.44 -10.34
CA ALA A 18 2.54 8.30 -11.05
C ALA A 18 3.00 7.20 -10.08
N ALA A 19 3.63 7.57 -8.96
CA ALA A 19 4.06 6.63 -7.94
C ALA A 19 2.87 5.91 -7.27
N ILE A 20 1.77 6.61 -6.97
CA ILE A 20 0.55 5.98 -6.43
C ILE A 20 -0.04 5.01 -7.45
N VAL A 21 -0.22 5.44 -8.70
CA VAL A 21 -0.81 4.61 -9.76
C VAL A 21 0.05 3.36 -9.99
N ALA A 22 1.37 3.52 -10.05
CA ALA A 22 2.29 2.39 -10.18
C ALA A 22 2.20 1.43 -9.00
N ARG A 23 2.15 1.93 -7.75
CA ARG A 23 2.00 1.08 -6.55
C ARG A 23 0.69 0.32 -6.52
N VAL A 24 -0.43 1.00 -6.76
CA VAL A 24 -1.75 0.37 -6.75
C VAL A 24 -1.88 -0.62 -7.91
N GLY A 25 -1.37 -0.27 -9.09
CA GLY A 25 -1.39 -1.16 -10.26
C GLY A 25 -0.53 -2.40 -10.05
N VAL A 26 0.76 -2.23 -9.78
CA VAL A 26 1.70 -3.36 -9.60
C VAL A 26 1.31 -4.18 -8.37
N GLY A 27 1.09 -3.52 -7.24
CA GLY A 27 0.68 -4.20 -5.99
C GLY A 27 -0.67 -4.88 -6.11
N GLY A 28 -1.61 -4.29 -6.84
CA GLY A 28 -2.92 -4.87 -7.13
C GLY A 28 -2.83 -6.16 -7.94
N ILE A 29 -1.95 -6.22 -8.95
CA ILE A 29 -1.77 -7.44 -9.75
C ILE A 29 -1.12 -8.54 -8.89
N PHE A 30 -0.07 -8.23 -8.12
CA PHE A 30 0.50 -9.20 -7.18
C PHE A 30 -0.53 -9.70 -6.17
N PHE A 31 -1.29 -8.79 -5.55
CA PHE A 31 -2.34 -9.17 -4.61
C PHE A 31 -3.37 -10.09 -5.25
N ALA A 32 -3.83 -9.77 -6.47
CA ALA A 32 -4.77 -10.60 -7.21
C ALA A 32 -4.20 -11.99 -7.54
N ASN A 33 -2.92 -12.08 -7.91
CA ASN A 33 -2.24 -13.34 -8.19
C ASN A 33 -2.12 -14.21 -6.93
N GLY A 34 -1.72 -13.61 -5.80
CA GLY A 34 -1.66 -14.29 -4.51
C GLY A 34 -3.05 -14.72 -4.02
N TRP A 35 -4.05 -13.86 -4.19
CA TRP A 35 -5.44 -14.14 -3.85
C TRP A 35 -5.99 -15.33 -4.65
N ARG A 36 -5.73 -15.36 -5.96
CA ARG A 36 -6.10 -16.49 -6.82
C ARG A 36 -5.44 -17.80 -6.38
N LYS A 37 -4.17 -17.77 -5.97
CA LYS A 37 -3.46 -18.96 -5.43
C LYS A 37 -4.08 -19.44 -4.12
N LEU A 38 -4.59 -18.51 -3.30
CA LEU A 38 -5.32 -18.82 -2.07
C LEU A 38 -6.69 -19.45 -2.37
N GLU A 39 -7.47 -18.87 -3.28
CA GLU A 39 -8.79 -19.38 -3.68
C GLU A 39 -8.72 -20.78 -4.31
N ILE A 40 -7.78 -20.99 -5.23
CA ILE A 40 -7.56 -22.30 -5.87
C ILE A 40 -6.99 -23.32 -4.87
N GLY A 41 -6.31 -22.84 -3.84
CA GLY A 41 -5.75 -23.63 -2.77
C GLY A 41 -4.33 -24.12 -3.05
N LEU A 42 -3.60 -24.35 -1.94
CA LEU A 42 -2.17 -24.63 -1.96
C LEU A 42 -1.81 -25.93 -2.68
N ALA A 43 -2.66 -26.96 -2.59
CA ALA A 43 -2.43 -28.24 -3.24
C ALA A 43 -2.47 -28.11 -4.76
N GLN A 44 -3.46 -27.40 -5.30
CA GLN A 44 -3.63 -27.19 -6.73
C GLN A 44 -2.57 -26.23 -7.30
N THR A 45 -2.21 -25.19 -6.55
CA THR A 45 -1.07 -24.32 -6.90
C THR A 45 0.23 -25.12 -6.92
N GLY A 46 0.42 -26.07 -6.00
CA GLY A 46 1.54 -27.00 -6.01
C GLY A 46 1.60 -27.87 -7.28
N VAL A 47 0.45 -28.33 -7.80
CA VAL A 47 0.40 -29.07 -9.08
C VAL A 47 0.85 -28.19 -10.25
N GLN A 48 0.48 -26.91 -10.27
CA GLN A 48 0.93 -25.97 -11.30
C GLN A 48 2.46 -25.79 -11.27
N PHE A 49 3.03 -25.58 -10.09
CA PHE A 49 4.49 -25.51 -9.92
C PHE A 49 5.18 -26.84 -10.28
N GLN A 50 4.56 -27.97 -10.00
CA GLN A 50 5.08 -29.28 -10.41
C GLN A 50 5.12 -29.40 -11.94
N GLY A 51 4.07 -28.94 -12.63
CA GLY A 51 4.03 -28.91 -14.09
C GLY A 51 5.09 -27.98 -14.71
N GLN A 52 5.55 -26.98 -13.97
CA GLN A 52 6.64 -26.08 -14.35
C GLN A 52 8.04 -26.63 -13.99
N GLY A 53 8.12 -27.79 -13.35
CA GLY A 53 9.38 -28.43 -12.96
C GLY A 53 9.99 -27.93 -11.65
N ALA A 54 9.21 -27.22 -10.80
CA ALA A 54 9.72 -26.67 -9.55
C ALA A 54 10.22 -27.77 -8.58
N PRO A 55 11.41 -27.63 -7.98
CA PRO A 55 11.83 -28.46 -6.85
C PRO A 55 10.95 -28.13 -5.63
N ALA A 56 10.43 -29.14 -4.95
CA ALA A 56 9.49 -28.98 -3.83
C ALA A 56 8.28 -28.05 -4.14
N PRO A 57 7.36 -28.46 -5.04
CA PRO A 57 6.30 -27.59 -5.57
C PRO A 57 5.38 -26.95 -4.52
N ARG A 58 5.10 -27.66 -3.43
CA ARG A 58 4.27 -27.15 -2.32
C ARG A 58 4.93 -25.97 -1.58
N ALA A 59 6.26 -25.99 -1.46
CA ALA A 59 6.98 -24.90 -0.81
C ALA A 59 6.89 -23.63 -1.65
N TRP A 60 7.16 -23.73 -2.97
CA TRP A 60 6.99 -22.60 -3.90
C TRP A 60 5.56 -22.09 -3.95
N ALA A 61 4.57 -22.98 -3.96
CA ALA A 61 3.17 -22.57 -3.88
C ALA A 61 2.89 -21.69 -2.66
N THR A 62 3.45 -22.05 -1.50
CA THR A 62 3.28 -21.30 -0.25
C THR A 62 4.01 -19.98 -0.26
N VAL A 63 5.29 -20.01 -0.61
CA VAL A 63 6.16 -18.82 -0.60
C VAL A 63 5.63 -17.79 -1.59
N THR A 64 5.34 -18.18 -2.82
CA THR A 64 4.86 -17.24 -3.84
C THR A 64 3.48 -16.69 -3.47
N MET A 65 2.53 -17.54 -3.05
CA MET A 65 1.20 -17.07 -2.59
C MET A 65 1.31 -16.02 -1.48
N LEU A 66 2.08 -16.31 -0.42
CA LEU A 66 2.23 -15.37 0.71
C LEU A 66 2.96 -14.10 0.29
N THR A 67 4.02 -14.22 -0.52
CA THR A 67 4.83 -13.09 -0.96
C THR A 67 4.03 -12.16 -1.86
N GLU A 68 3.28 -12.71 -2.81
CA GLU A 68 2.42 -11.94 -3.72
C GLU A 68 1.26 -11.27 -2.97
N LEU A 69 0.62 -12.00 -2.04
CA LEU A 69 -0.52 -11.47 -1.30
C LEU A 69 -0.10 -10.38 -0.32
N ILE A 70 0.87 -10.67 0.55
CA ILE A 70 1.33 -9.72 1.57
C ILE A 70 2.12 -8.59 0.92
N GLY A 71 3.04 -8.91 0.01
CA GLY A 71 3.84 -7.92 -0.71
C GLY A 71 2.98 -7.01 -1.57
N GLY A 72 2.00 -7.55 -2.29
CA GLY A 72 1.02 -6.76 -3.02
C GLY A 72 0.24 -5.80 -2.12
N ALA A 73 -0.27 -6.28 -0.98
CA ALA A 73 -0.99 -5.46 0.00
C ALA A 73 -0.11 -4.34 0.59
N LEU A 74 1.12 -4.65 0.99
CA LEU A 74 2.09 -3.68 1.50
C LEU A 74 2.44 -2.61 0.46
N LEU A 75 2.59 -3.01 -0.80
CA LEU A 75 2.90 -2.10 -1.89
C LEU A 75 1.74 -1.14 -2.17
N ILE A 76 0.50 -1.64 -2.20
CA ILE A 76 -0.72 -0.82 -2.30
C ILE A 76 -0.80 0.18 -1.15
N ALA A 77 -0.60 -0.30 0.09
CA ALA A 77 -0.59 0.55 1.28
C ALA A 77 0.54 1.60 1.27
N GLY A 78 1.60 1.38 0.48
CA GLY A 78 2.77 2.25 0.44
C GLY A 78 3.66 2.12 1.67
N LEU A 79 3.74 0.90 2.21
CA LEU A 79 4.57 0.56 3.37
C LEU A 79 5.82 -0.19 2.93
N MET A 80 6.97 0.28 3.39
CA MET A 80 8.30 -0.23 3.09
C MET A 80 8.50 -0.47 1.59
N VAL A 81 8.07 0.47 0.74
CA VAL A 81 7.94 0.27 -0.72
C VAL A 81 9.24 -0.20 -1.36
N SER A 82 10.37 0.34 -0.90
CA SER A 82 11.69 -0.06 -1.39
C SER A 82 11.98 -1.54 -1.12
N VAL A 83 11.75 -1.97 0.13
CA VAL A 83 11.98 -3.35 0.59
C VAL A 83 10.97 -4.30 -0.04
N THR A 84 9.69 -3.95 -0.01
CA THR A 84 8.60 -4.73 -0.59
C THR A 84 8.80 -4.93 -2.10
N GLY A 85 9.17 -3.87 -2.83
CA GLY A 85 9.49 -3.95 -4.25
C GLY A 85 10.68 -4.86 -4.54
N LEU A 86 11.71 -4.84 -3.69
CA LEU A 86 12.88 -5.73 -3.83
C LEU A 86 12.51 -7.19 -3.56
N ILE A 87 11.67 -7.46 -2.56
CA ILE A 87 11.18 -8.80 -2.25
C ILE A 87 10.36 -9.35 -3.43
N LEU A 88 9.41 -8.57 -3.95
CA LEU A 88 8.59 -8.96 -5.10
C LEU A 88 9.42 -9.16 -6.37
N PHE A 89 10.43 -8.32 -6.60
CA PHE A 89 11.38 -8.53 -7.70
C PHE A 89 12.18 -9.83 -7.53
N ALA A 90 12.70 -10.08 -6.32
CA ALA A 90 13.47 -11.29 -6.03
C ALA A 90 12.61 -12.55 -6.21
N GLU A 91 11.35 -12.52 -5.77
CA GLU A 91 10.38 -13.60 -6.01
C GLU A 91 10.16 -13.85 -7.50
N ALA A 92 9.94 -12.79 -8.29
CA ALA A 92 9.72 -12.92 -9.73
C ALA A 92 10.93 -13.54 -10.44
N VAL A 93 12.15 -13.14 -10.09
CA VAL A 93 13.39 -13.72 -10.61
C VAL A 93 13.55 -15.18 -10.18
N ALA A 94 13.23 -15.49 -8.92
CA ALA A 94 13.33 -16.83 -8.39
C ALA A 94 12.35 -17.79 -9.10
N VAL A 95 11.10 -17.38 -9.32
CA VAL A 95 10.11 -18.13 -10.09
C VAL A 95 10.56 -18.30 -11.54
N LEU A 96 11.04 -17.23 -12.18
CA LEU A 96 11.54 -17.29 -13.56
C LEU A 96 12.67 -18.32 -13.73
N TRP A 97 13.55 -18.43 -12.75
CA TRP A 97 14.67 -19.37 -12.79
C TRP A 97 14.25 -20.81 -12.46
N VAL A 98 13.40 -20.97 -11.45
CA VAL A 98 13.13 -22.27 -10.83
C VAL A 98 11.90 -22.96 -11.41
N ALA A 99 10.90 -22.18 -11.79
CA ALA A 99 9.61 -22.66 -12.27
C ALA A 99 9.03 -21.68 -13.30
N PRO A 100 9.73 -21.45 -14.44
CA PRO A 100 9.29 -20.49 -15.43
C PRO A 100 7.89 -20.81 -15.93
N PRO A 101 6.99 -19.82 -16.01
CA PRO A 101 5.67 -20.03 -16.60
C PRO A 101 5.78 -20.55 -18.04
N LEU A 102 5.00 -21.58 -18.35
CA LEU A 102 5.02 -22.22 -19.67
C LEU A 102 4.25 -21.43 -20.74
N ASN A 103 3.34 -20.55 -20.31
CA ASN A 103 2.57 -19.70 -21.21
C ASN A 103 3.28 -18.34 -21.39
N PRO A 104 3.45 -17.84 -22.63
CA PRO A 104 4.18 -16.60 -22.90
C PRO A 104 3.53 -15.37 -22.27
N ILE A 105 2.21 -15.35 -22.08
CA ILE A 105 1.49 -14.23 -21.45
C ILE A 105 1.91 -14.11 -19.99
N THR A 106 1.84 -15.20 -19.23
CA THR A 106 2.22 -15.22 -17.81
C THR A 106 3.72 -15.00 -17.64
N LEU A 107 4.54 -15.49 -18.57
CA LEU A 107 5.98 -15.23 -18.57
C LEU A 107 6.28 -13.74 -18.74
N ASN A 108 5.64 -13.08 -19.72
CA ASN A 108 5.79 -11.65 -19.95
C ASN A 108 5.27 -10.83 -18.77
N GLU A 109 4.13 -11.22 -18.20
CA GLU A 109 3.57 -10.61 -17.00
C GLU A 109 4.58 -10.66 -15.84
N LEU A 110 5.16 -11.84 -15.57
CA LEU A 110 6.17 -12.02 -14.52
C LEU A 110 7.39 -11.10 -14.73
N ILE A 111 7.91 -11.01 -15.95
CA ILE A 111 9.05 -10.16 -16.29
C ILE A 111 8.70 -8.67 -16.09
N LEU A 112 7.53 -8.24 -16.58
CA LEU A 112 7.07 -6.86 -16.45
C LEU A 112 6.82 -6.49 -15.00
N LEU A 113 6.19 -7.36 -14.22
CA LEU A 113 5.95 -7.16 -12.79
C LEU A 113 7.26 -7.12 -12.00
N GLY A 114 8.21 -8.01 -12.32
CA GLY A 114 9.55 -7.98 -11.74
C GLY A 114 10.24 -6.64 -12.01
N ALA A 115 10.31 -6.22 -13.28
CA ALA A 115 10.92 -4.95 -13.67
C ALA A 115 10.23 -3.74 -13.01
N ALA A 116 8.90 -3.73 -12.97
CA ALA A 116 8.12 -2.66 -12.32
C ALA A 116 8.34 -2.64 -10.81
N SER A 117 8.47 -3.80 -10.16
CA SER A 117 8.78 -3.93 -8.74
C SER A 117 10.17 -3.41 -8.41
N LEU A 118 11.16 -3.73 -9.25
CA LEU A 118 12.52 -3.20 -9.11
C LEU A 118 12.54 -1.68 -9.30
N LEU A 119 11.79 -1.16 -10.27
CA LEU A 119 11.65 0.27 -10.49
C LEU A 119 11.05 0.96 -9.25
N LEU A 120 9.97 0.42 -8.69
CA LEU A 120 9.38 0.91 -7.44
C LEU A 120 10.34 0.77 -6.25
N ALA A 121 11.17 -0.28 -6.23
CA ALA A 121 12.16 -0.48 -5.19
C ALA A 121 13.21 0.65 -5.17
N VAL A 122 13.65 1.09 -6.36
CA VAL A 122 14.68 2.13 -6.55
C VAL A 122 14.10 3.54 -6.46
N VAL A 123 12.95 3.78 -7.10
CA VAL A 123 12.30 5.11 -7.11
C VAL A 123 11.67 5.42 -5.75
N GLY A 124 11.24 4.38 -5.02
CA GLY A 124 10.64 4.50 -3.70
C GLY A 124 9.16 4.87 -3.73
N ALA A 125 8.64 5.23 -2.56
CA ALA A 125 7.20 5.31 -2.29
C ALA A 125 6.49 6.59 -2.80
N GLY A 126 7.26 7.64 -3.13
CA GLY A 126 6.74 8.99 -3.38
C GLY A 126 6.33 9.72 -2.08
N ARG A 127 5.99 11.02 -2.16
CA ARG A 127 5.65 11.84 -0.98
C ARG A 127 4.34 11.43 -0.31
N ILE A 128 3.43 10.85 -1.09
CA ILE A 128 2.13 10.35 -0.63
C ILE A 128 2.27 8.87 -0.31
N SER A 129 3.07 8.54 0.72
CA SER A 129 3.26 7.18 1.20
C SER A 129 3.36 7.14 2.72
N VAL A 130 3.05 5.98 3.30
CA VAL A 130 3.22 5.76 4.74
C VAL A 130 4.70 5.90 5.13
N ASP A 131 5.61 5.41 4.28
CA ASP A 131 7.06 5.57 4.47
C ASP A 131 7.46 7.05 4.64
N HIS A 132 6.94 7.94 3.79
CA HIS A 132 7.25 9.36 3.88
C HIS A 132 6.66 10.01 5.14
N MET A 133 5.45 9.61 5.56
CA MET A 133 4.84 10.07 6.80
C MET A 133 5.64 9.67 8.05
N VAL A 134 6.18 8.44 8.06
CA VAL A 134 7.04 7.96 9.16
C VAL A 134 8.39 8.68 9.16
N VAL A 135 8.99 8.93 8.00
CA VAL A 135 10.26 9.68 7.89
C VAL A 135 10.11 11.13 8.33
N ILE A 136 9.01 11.81 7.97
CA ILE A 136 8.74 13.18 8.44
C ILE A 136 8.62 13.20 9.96
N ARG A 137 7.79 12.33 10.54
CA ARG A 137 7.59 12.23 11.99
C ARG A 137 8.90 11.99 12.75
N ARG A 138 9.78 11.14 12.20
CA ARG A 138 11.09 10.87 12.80
C ARG A 138 12.00 12.09 12.82
N ARG A 139 12.06 12.84 11.71
CA ARG A 139 12.86 14.08 11.62
C ARG A 139 12.33 15.18 12.53
N GLU A 140 11.01 15.31 12.66
CA GLU A 140 10.38 16.24 13.60
C GLU A 140 10.72 15.88 15.05
N THR A 141 10.75 14.59 15.38
CA THR A 141 11.11 14.12 16.73
C THR A 141 12.59 14.35 17.02
N GLU A 142 13.48 14.06 16.07
CA GLU A 142 14.93 14.30 16.21
C GLU A 142 15.24 15.79 16.37
N ALA A 143 14.62 16.67 15.58
CA ALA A 143 14.78 18.12 15.70
C ALA A 143 14.20 18.67 17.02
N ALA A 144 13.07 18.13 17.50
CA ALA A 144 12.52 18.49 18.79
C ALA A 144 13.45 18.07 19.95
N ASN A 145 14.10 16.91 19.83
CA ASN A 145 15.08 16.42 20.82
C ASN A 145 16.36 17.28 20.82
N GLU A 146 16.83 17.72 19.66
CA GLU A 146 17.98 18.62 19.53
C GLU A 146 17.68 19.99 20.17
N PHE A 147 16.51 20.57 19.89
CA PHE A 147 16.09 21.82 20.53
C PHE A 147 15.93 21.70 22.05
N ALA A 148 15.43 20.55 22.53
CA ALA A 148 15.35 20.27 23.96
C ALA A 148 16.74 20.13 24.60
N ALA A 149 17.67 19.46 23.92
CA ALA A 149 19.06 19.31 24.38
C ALA A 149 19.81 20.64 24.42
N ASP A 150 19.60 21.52 23.43
CA ASP A 150 20.18 22.87 23.41
C ASP A 150 19.64 23.73 24.57
N HIS A 151 18.33 23.67 24.83
CA HIS A 151 17.72 24.39 25.95
C HIS A 151 18.19 23.85 27.31
N GLU A 152 18.40 22.54 27.43
CA GLU A 152 18.98 21.93 28.63
C GLU A 152 20.45 22.35 28.81
N ALA A 153 21.23 22.41 27.74
CA ALA A 153 22.60 22.90 27.76
C ALA A 153 22.68 24.38 28.21
N ASP A 154 21.81 25.24 27.67
CA ASP A 154 21.71 26.65 28.07
C ASP A 154 21.32 26.80 29.55
N ALA A 155 20.39 25.97 30.04
CA ALA A 155 19.99 25.96 31.45
C ALA A 155 21.14 25.52 32.36
N VAL A 156 21.93 24.51 31.96
CA VAL A 156 23.11 24.07 32.71
C VAL A 156 24.18 25.16 32.71
N ILE A 157 24.47 25.80 31.56
CA ILE A 157 25.42 26.91 31.48
C ILE A 157 24.97 28.10 32.35
N ALA A 158 23.67 28.41 32.36
CA ALA A 158 23.11 29.44 33.23
C ALA A 158 23.23 29.09 34.72
N SER A 159 23.11 27.81 35.09
CA SER A 159 23.30 27.34 36.46
C SER A 159 24.75 27.36 36.93
N LEU A 160 25.71 27.19 36.00
CA LEU A 160 27.15 27.27 36.27
C LEU A 160 27.67 28.72 36.27
N ARG A 161 26.88 29.68 35.79
CA ARG A 161 27.17 31.11 35.90
C ARG A 161 26.85 31.58 37.32
N ASP A 162 27.89 31.64 38.15
CA ASP A 162 27.86 32.14 39.52
C ASP A 162 27.19 33.53 39.60
N PRO A 163 26.21 33.79 40.48
CA PRO A 163 25.61 35.11 40.63
C PRO A 163 26.56 36.06 41.35
N ALA A 164 27.54 36.63 40.63
CA ALA A 164 28.47 37.60 41.20
C ALA A 164 28.86 38.71 40.22
N LYS A 165 27.97 39.71 40.08
CA LYS A 165 28.20 41.08 40.58
C LYS A 165 26.91 41.89 40.40
N PRO A 166 26.31 42.45 41.46
CA PRO A 166 25.13 43.30 41.34
C PRO A 166 25.45 44.54 40.49
N PRO A 167 24.47 45.15 39.79
CA PRO A 167 24.64 46.53 39.36
C PRO A 167 24.90 47.36 40.62
N ALA A 168 25.93 48.20 40.59
CA ALA A 168 26.25 49.09 41.70
C ALA A 168 24.99 49.86 42.13
N ASP A 169 24.70 49.83 43.42
CA ASP A 169 23.52 50.45 44.02
C ASP A 169 23.40 51.95 43.69
N PRO A 170 22.17 52.49 43.64
CA PRO A 170 21.89 53.86 43.31
C PRO A 170 22.29 54.80 44.45
N VAL A 171 23.02 55.86 44.11
CA VAL A 171 23.27 56.98 45.02
C VAL A 171 21.95 57.68 45.35
N ALA A 172 21.66 57.76 46.64
CA ALA A 172 20.49 58.39 47.23
C ALA A 172 20.27 59.85 46.76
N LYS A 173 18.99 60.26 46.66
CA LYS A 173 18.51 61.56 47.17
C LYS A 173 16.98 61.66 47.21
N SER A 174 16.50 61.77 48.45
CA SER A 174 15.51 62.70 48.99
C SER A 174 14.06 62.79 48.48
N SER A 175 13.21 63.01 49.49
CA SER A 175 11.93 63.74 49.57
C SER A 175 10.65 63.01 49.17
N ASP A 176 9.90 62.66 50.22
CA ASP A 176 8.51 63.09 50.50
C ASP A 176 7.52 63.13 49.33
N VAL A 177 6.42 62.37 49.45
CA VAL A 177 5.04 62.90 49.51
C VAL A 177 4.05 61.80 49.90
N LYS A 178 3.10 62.24 50.72
CA LYS A 178 2.02 61.57 51.47
C LYS A 178 0.74 61.38 50.63
N GLY A 179 -0.07 60.37 50.99
CA GLY A 179 -1.51 60.23 50.68
C GLY A 179 -1.81 59.32 49.48
N SER A 180 -2.84 58.49 49.42
CA SER A 180 -4.05 58.22 50.22
C SER A 180 -4.77 57.03 49.53
N GLY A 181 -5.31 56.06 50.26
CA GLY A 181 -6.27 55.09 49.69
C GLY A 181 -7.68 55.72 49.58
N PRO A 182 -8.77 54.93 49.49
CA PRO A 182 -9.00 53.62 48.85
C PRO A 182 -10.27 53.64 47.95
N ALA A 183 -10.61 52.57 47.21
CA ALA A 183 -12.03 52.18 47.01
C ALA A 183 -12.21 50.87 46.23
N ALA A 184 -13.09 50.03 46.79
CA ALA A 184 -13.71 48.86 46.21
C ALA A 184 -14.77 49.20 45.14
N ARG A 185 -15.13 48.21 44.32
CA ARG A 185 -16.53 47.92 43.96
C ARG A 185 -16.68 46.44 43.55
N LYS A 186 -17.61 45.78 44.22
CA LYS A 186 -18.21 44.48 43.89
C LYS A 186 -19.34 44.70 42.88
N ASP A 187 -19.75 43.64 42.18
CA ASP A 187 -21.15 43.20 41.93
C ASP A 187 -21.06 41.96 41.00
N ALA A 188 -21.22 40.72 41.49
CA ALA A 188 -22.47 39.99 41.75
C ALA A 188 -23.25 39.62 40.46
N ALA A 189 -23.08 38.39 39.97
CA ALA A 189 -24.08 37.28 40.01
C ALA A 189 -24.91 37.20 38.69
N LYS A 190 -25.37 36.06 38.14
CA LYS A 190 -25.80 34.78 38.71
C LYS A 190 -26.21 33.79 37.57
N LYS A 191 -25.86 32.49 37.74
CA LYS A 191 -26.55 31.23 37.29
C LYS A 191 -26.74 30.99 35.76
N GLU A 192 -26.77 29.78 35.21
CA GLU A 192 -27.32 28.47 35.64
C GLU A 192 -26.48 27.27 35.13
N GLU A 193 -26.50 26.20 35.93
CA GLU A 193 -26.05 24.81 35.73
C GLU A 193 -27.32 23.92 35.56
N PRO A 194 -27.32 22.57 35.49
CA PRO A 194 -26.30 21.55 35.15
C PRO A 194 -26.86 20.36 34.31
N GLY A 195 -26.06 19.31 34.07
CA GLY A 195 -26.55 17.92 33.87
C GLY A 195 -25.67 17.02 32.98
N LYS A 196 -24.63 16.35 33.51
CA LYS A 196 -24.53 14.93 34.00
C LYS A 196 -24.53 13.84 32.89
N ALA A 197 -23.37 13.21 32.64
CA ALA A 197 -22.91 11.86 33.06
C ALA A 197 -23.45 10.71 32.16
N ALA A 198 -22.62 9.85 31.54
CA ALA A 198 -21.91 8.67 32.11
C ALA A 198 -22.91 7.76 32.87
N GLU A 199 -23.13 6.48 32.56
CA GLU A 199 -22.21 5.36 32.34
C GLU A 199 -23.02 4.08 31.93
N SER A 200 -22.31 3.06 31.42
CA SER A 200 -22.51 1.59 31.55
C SER A 200 -23.93 0.94 31.53
N ASP A 201 -24.16 -0.09 30.68
CA ASP A 201 -23.89 -1.51 31.01
C ASP A 201 -24.52 -2.50 29.99
N VAL A 202 -23.68 -3.49 29.63
CA VAL A 202 -23.85 -4.89 29.23
C VAL A 202 -25.27 -5.49 29.13
N SER A 203 -25.54 -6.29 28.07
CA SER A 203 -25.87 -7.74 28.16
C SER A 203 -26.77 -8.32 27.04
N LEU A 204 -26.28 -9.44 26.45
CA LEU A 204 -26.98 -10.62 25.91
C LEU A 204 -27.68 -10.47 24.55
N GLU A 205 -27.07 -11.02 23.48
CA GLU A 205 -27.33 -12.36 22.90
C GLU A 205 -28.56 -12.40 21.98
N ASP A 206 -28.38 -13.01 20.80
CA ASP A 206 -29.26 -14.04 20.24
C ASP A 206 -29.41 -13.93 18.69
N THR A 207 -28.70 -14.84 18.01
CA THR A 207 -29.12 -15.62 16.83
C THR A 207 -29.52 -14.92 15.52
N ALA A 208 -28.57 -14.95 14.56
CA ALA A 208 -28.80 -14.96 13.10
C ALA A 208 -29.56 -16.26 12.70
N PRO A 209 -30.25 -16.41 11.52
CA PRO A 209 -29.68 -16.02 10.23
C PRO A 209 -30.64 -15.66 9.07
N HIS A 210 -29.99 -15.22 7.99
CA HIS A 210 -30.49 -14.93 6.64
C HIS A 210 -31.38 -16.02 5.99
N ALA A 211 -32.26 -15.60 5.08
CA ALA A 211 -32.99 -16.47 4.14
C ALA A 211 -32.91 -15.98 2.68
N ARG A 212 -32.27 -16.77 1.81
CA ARG A 212 -32.53 -16.93 0.35
C ARG A 212 -31.71 -18.13 -0.17
N PRO A 213 -32.06 -18.87 -1.26
CA PRO A 213 -33.26 -18.88 -2.11
C PRO A 213 -33.96 -20.25 -2.20
N ARG A 214 -35.17 -20.26 -2.78
CA ARG A 214 -35.97 -21.46 -3.09
C ARG A 214 -35.45 -22.12 -4.38
N ARG A 215 -35.07 -23.39 -4.29
CA ARG A 215 -34.68 -24.28 -5.39
C ARG A 215 -35.91 -25.10 -5.78
N THR A 216 -36.35 -25.04 -7.03
CA THR A 216 -37.41 -25.90 -7.58
C THR A 216 -36.77 -27.05 -8.33
N GLU A 217 -37.19 -28.26 -8.00
CA GLU A 217 -36.81 -29.52 -8.62
C GLU A 217 -37.44 -29.66 -10.02
N SER A 218 -36.69 -30.23 -10.96
CA SER A 218 -37.24 -30.91 -12.14
C SER A 218 -36.18 -31.87 -12.69
N ALA A 219 -36.51 -33.15 -12.67
CA ALA A 219 -35.92 -34.25 -13.45
C ALA A 219 -37.04 -35.28 -13.67
N PRO A 220 -36.95 -36.26 -14.61
CA PRO A 220 -35.85 -36.58 -15.52
C PRO A 220 -36.29 -36.73 -17.00
N SER A 221 -35.35 -36.78 -17.93
CA SER A 221 -35.60 -37.35 -19.27
C SER A 221 -34.31 -37.93 -19.86
N ASP A 222 -34.27 -39.26 -19.86
CA ASP A 222 -33.66 -40.21 -20.80
C ASP A 222 -32.26 -39.96 -21.36
N GLU A 223 -31.28 -40.72 -20.84
CA GLU A 223 -30.11 -41.18 -21.58
C GLU A 223 -30.50 -42.29 -22.58
N PRO A 224 -29.89 -42.33 -23.77
CA PRO A 224 -29.64 -43.58 -24.47
C PRO A 224 -28.14 -43.90 -24.54
N ALA A 225 -27.83 -45.16 -24.27
CA ALA A 225 -26.50 -45.77 -24.31
C ALA A 225 -26.10 -46.20 -25.76
N PRO A 226 -24.95 -46.86 -26.02
CA PRO A 226 -23.96 -46.44 -27.01
C PRO A 226 -23.86 -47.35 -28.26
N GLY A 227 -23.23 -46.82 -29.33
CA GLY A 227 -22.64 -47.64 -30.41
C GLY A 227 -23.18 -47.36 -31.82
N ASP A 228 -22.23 -47.28 -32.78
CA ASP A 228 -22.39 -47.35 -34.25
C ASP A 228 -23.14 -46.17 -34.93
N THR A 229 -22.71 -45.48 -35.99
CA THR A 229 -21.79 -45.79 -37.10
C THR A 229 -21.58 -44.54 -38.01
N LEU A 230 -20.43 -44.49 -38.68
CA LEU A 230 -20.16 -44.01 -40.07
C LEU A 230 -20.14 -42.51 -40.45
N VAL A 231 -18.90 -42.03 -40.69
CA VAL A 231 -18.34 -41.57 -41.98
C VAL A 231 -19.28 -40.85 -42.98
N ALA A 232 -19.11 -39.54 -43.14
CA ALA A 232 -19.14 -38.78 -44.40
C ALA A 232 -18.57 -37.36 -44.13
N GLY A 233 -17.43 -36.96 -44.66
CA GLY A 233 -17.25 -36.59 -46.07
C GLY A 233 -17.31 -35.06 -46.22
N ARG A 234 -16.16 -34.35 -46.12
CA ARG A 234 -16.07 -32.94 -46.53
C ARG A 234 -14.94 -32.74 -47.54
N LYS A 235 -15.36 -32.50 -48.78
CA LYS A 235 -14.56 -32.23 -49.99
C LYS A 235 -13.73 -30.95 -49.86
N LYS A 236 -12.48 -31.03 -50.36
CA LYS A 236 -11.51 -29.95 -50.57
C LYS A 236 -11.81 -29.23 -51.91
N PRO A 237 -11.71 -27.88 -52.01
CA PRO A 237 -11.94 -27.16 -53.26
C PRO A 237 -10.73 -27.24 -54.22
N PRO A 238 -10.93 -27.20 -55.55
CA PRO A 238 -9.86 -27.39 -56.54
C PRO A 238 -9.03 -26.13 -56.82
N ALA A 239 -7.78 -26.38 -57.25
CA ALA A 239 -6.77 -25.39 -57.61
C ALA A 239 -7.06 -24.70 -58.96
N ARG A 240 -6.77 -23.40 -59.05
CA ARG A 240 -6.94 -22.56 -60.25
C ARG A 240 -5.58 -22.05 -60.72
N GLY A 241 -5.23 -22.40 -61.96
CA GLY A 241 -4.42 -21.56 -62.85
C GLY A 241 -3.00 -22.02 -63.16
N ARG A 242 -2.77 -22.49 -64.39
CA ARG A 242 -1.78 -21.90 -65.31
C ARG A 242 -2.06 -22.35 -66.75
N ARG A 243 -2.29 -21.37 -67.62
CA ARG A 243 -2.51 -21.52 -69.07
C ARG A 243 -1.15 -21.70 -69.74
N THR A 244 -0.96 -22.80 -70.48
CA THR A 244 0.17 -23.00 -71.39
C THR A 244 -0.27 -22.61 -72.80
N THR A 245 0.42 -21.65 -73.41
CA THR A 245 0.33 -21.34 -74.84
C THR A 245 1.43 -22.12 -75.56
N THR A 246 1.04 -23.03 -76.45
CA THR A 246 1.88 -23.65 -77.48
C THR A 246 1.79 -22.80 -78.76
N GLY A 247 2.92 -22.61 -79.44
CA GLY A 247 3.03 -21.93 -80.74
C GLY A 247 3.09 -22.89 -81.94
N GLY A 248 3.22 -22.29 -83.14
CA GLY A 248 3.35 -22.91 -84.48
C GLY A 248 2.00 -22.94 -85.20
N ASP A 249 1.76 -22.31 -86.36
CA ASP A 249 2.64 -21.90 -87.48
C ASP A 249 2.23 -20.53 -88.06
#